data_AF-A0A1J0MJQ5-F1
#
_entry.id   AF-A0A1J0MJQ5-F1
#
_cell.length_a   1.000
_cell.length_b   1.000
_cell.length_c   1.000
_cell.angle_alpha   90.00
_cell.angle_beta   90.00
_cell.angle_gamma   90.00
#
_symmetry.space_group_name_H-M   'P 1'
#
loop_
_entity.id
_entity.type
_entity.pdbx_description
1 polymer ?
#
loop_
_entity_poly.entity_id
_entity_poly.type
_entity_poly.pdbx_seq_one_letter_code
_entity_poly.pdbx_strand_id
1 'polypeptide(L)'
;EFYRASSEMTLYQQKHDIKLFKPLILPLTQAPIFISFFIALREMANLPVPSLQTGGLWWFQDLTVSDPTYILPMIVTATMWGVLE
;
A
#
# COMPACT_ATOMS: atom_id res chain seq x y z
N GLU A 1 -20.73 4.02 -31.21
CA GLU A 1 -21.05 4.36 -29.81
C GLU A 1 -19.85 4.37 -28.86
N PHE A 2 -19.27 3.23 -28.45
CA PHE A 2 -18.19 3.21 -27.44
C PHE A 2 -16.99 4.11 -27.79
N TYR A 3 -16.47 4.01 -29.02
CA TYR A 3 -15.33 4.82 -29.47
C TYR A 3 -15.63 6.34 -29.46
N ARG A 4 -16.88 6.70 -29.80
CA ARG A 4 -17.34 8.10 -29.78
C ARG A 4 -17.43 8.62 -28.34
N ALA A 5 -18.00 7.83 -27.43
CA ALA A 5 -18.08 8.17 -26.02
C ALA A 5 -16.68 8.35 -25.38
N SER A 6 -15.71 7.49 -25.71
CA SER A 6 -14.32 7.62 -25.24
C SER A 6 -13.64 8.88 -25.78
N SER A 7 -13.88 9.23 -27.07
CA SER A 7 -13.35 10.43 -27.69
C SER A 7 -13.95 11.71 -27.06
N GLU A 8 -15.27 11.76 -26.87
CA GLU A 8 -15.95 12.89 -26.22
C GLU A 8 -15.48 13.09 -24.76
N MET A 9 -15.28 12.00 -24.02
CA MET A 9 -14.69 12.04 -22.67
C MET A 9 -13.27 12.63 -22.65
N THR A 10 -12.45 12.27 -23.63
CA THR A 10 -11.06 12.75 -23.72
C THR A 10 -11.03 14.26 -24.01
N LEU A 11 -11.89 14.72 -24.92
CA LEU A 11 -12.08 16.13 -25.25
C LEU A 11 -12.57 16.94 -24.05
N TYR A 12 -13.53 16.39 -23.28
CA TYR A 12 -14.01 17.01 -22.05
C TYR A 12 -12.89 17.16 -21.01
N GLN A 13 -12.10 16.11 -20.78
CA GLN A 13 -10.98 16.16 -19.83
C GLN A 13 -9.92 17.19 -20.21
N GLN A 14 -9.59 17.30 -21.50
CA GLN A 14 -8.65 18.30 -22.00
C GLN A 14 -9.18 19.73 -21.81
N LYS A 15 -10.47 19.96 -22.09
CA LYS A 15 -11.12 21.27 -21.92
C LYS A 15 -11.10 21.75 -20.46
N HIS A 16 -11.17 20.82 -19.51
CA HIS A 16 -11.25 21.12 -18.07
C HIS A 16 -9.93 20.88 -17.32
N ASP A 17 -8.81 20.66 -18.02
CA ASP A 17 -7.47 20.33 -17.46
C ASP A 17 -7.50 19.19 -16.42
N ILE A 18 -8.37 18.20 -16.65
CA ILE A 18 -8.51 17.01 -15.80
C ILE A 18 -7.40 16.04 -16.16
N LYS A 19 -6.40 15.95 -15.29
CA LYS A 19 -5.24 15.07 -15.48
C LYS A 19 -5.49 13.71 -14.83
N LEU A 20 -5.98 12.75 -15.61
CA LEU A 20 -6.24 11.38 -15.17
C LEU A 20 -5.03 10.69 -14.53
N PHE A 21 -3.80 11.01 -14.98
CA PHE A 21 -2.59 10.38 -14.48
C PHE A 21 -2.02 11.05 -13.22
N LYS A 22 -2.45 12.26 -12.86
CA LYS A 22 -1.92 12.96 -11.66
C LYS A 22 -2.12 12.16 -10.37
N PRO A 23 -3.30 11.55 -10.10
CA PRO A 23 -3.51 10.71 -8.92
C PRO A 23 -2.59 9.48 -8.86
N LEU A 24 -2.12 8.98 -10.00
CA LEU A 24 -1.25 7.80 -10.08
C LEU A 24 0.22 8.12 -9.77
N ILE A 25 0.63 9.39 -9.82
CA ILE A 25 2.03 9.79 -9.57
C ILE A 25 2.43 9.41 -8.14
N LEU A 26 1.58 9.69 -7.15
CA LEU A 26 1.91 9.45 -5.75
C LEU A 26 2.16 7.96 -5.43
N PRO A 27 1.26 7.02 -5.78
CA PRO A 27 1.54 5.59 -5.61
C PRO A 27 2.78 5.11 -6.37
N LEU A 28 3.00 5.60 -7.59
CA LEU A 28 4.14 5.20 -8.42
C LEU A 28 5.47 5.67 -7.83
N THR A 29 5.52 6.86 -7.23
CA THR A 29 6.72 7.37 -6.55
C THR A 29 6.94 6.67 -5.21
N GLN A 30 5.89 6.26 -4.51
CA GLN A 30 5.99 5.55 -3.23
C GLN A 30 6.37 4.08 -3.40
N ALA A 31 5.95 3.43 -4.49
CA ALA A 31 6.12 2.00 -4.71
C ALA A 31 7.58 1.50 -4.59
N PRO A 32 8.61 2.16 -5.16
CA PRO A 32 10.00 1.72 -5.00
C PRO A 32 10.48 1.70 -3.55
N ILE A 33 10.07 2.70 -2.76
CA ILE A 33 10.42 2.77 -1.33
C ILE A 33 9.70 1.65 -0.59
N PHE A 34 8.40 1.47 -0.83
CA PHE A 34 7.65 0.41 -0.19
C PHE A 34 8.21 -0.99 -0.52
N ILE A 35 8.48 -1.27 -1.80
CA ILE A 35 9.00 -2.55 -2.27
C ILE A 35 10.38 -2.83 -1.67
N SER A 36 11.27 -1.85 -1.62
CA SER A 36 12.62 -2.04 -1.07
C SER A 36 12.59 -2.39 0.42
N PHE A 37 11.81 -1.65 1.21
CA PHE A 37 11.63 -1.94 2.64
C PHE A 37 10.93 -3.28 2.86
N PHE A 38 9.91 -3.62 2.07
CA PHE A 38 9.22 -4.90 2.16
C PHE A 38 10.18 -6.08 1.94
N ILE A 39 10.99 -6.03 0.87
CA ILE A 39 11.96 -7.09 0.58
C ILE A 39 12.99 -7.19 1.71
N ALA A 40 13.55 -6.06 2.16
CA ALA A 40 14.54 -6.05 3.23
C ALA A 40 13.99 -6.66 4.54
N LEU A 41 12.80 -6.22 4.97
CA LEU A 41 12.14 -6.74 6.17
C LEU A 41 11.80 -8.24 6.04
N ARG A 42 11.33 -8.67 4.86
CA ARG A 42 11.00 -10.06 4.58
C ARG A 42 12.23 -10.96 4.69
N GLU A 43 13.35 -10.57 4.10
CA GLU A 43 14.59 -11.35 4.18
C GLU A 43 15.12 -11.39 5.63
N MET A 44 15.02 -10.30 6.39
CA MET A 44 15.38 -10.29 7.81
C MET A 44 14.49 -11.19 8.67
N ALA A 45 13.20 -11.28 8.35
CA ALA A 45 12.26 -12.21 9.00
C ALA A 45 12.57 -13.68 8.62
N ASN A 46 12.91 -13.95 7.35
CA ASN A 46 13.26 -15.29 6.88
C ASN A 46 14.59 -15.82 7.43
N LEU A 47 15.58 -14.94 7.68
CA LEU A 47 16.88 -15.25 8.30
C LEU A 47 16.89 -15.01 9.82
N PRO A 48 15.76 -15.26 10.49
CA PRO A 48 15.27 -14.63 11.73
C PRO A 48 16.31 -13.81 12.49
N VAL A 49 16.41 -12.51 12.17
CA VAL A 49 17.30 -11.59 12.89
C VAL A 49 16.89 -11.55 14.37
N PRO A 50 17.81 -11.76 15.33
CA PRO A 50 17.46 -11.91 16.75
C PRO A 50 16.66 -10.73 17.34
N SER A 51 16.92 -9.50 16.89
CA SER A 51 16.17 -8.33 17.35
C SER A 51 14.71 -8.30 16.88
N LEU A 52 14.37 -9.01 15.80
CA LEU A 52 12.99 -9.12 15.33
C LEU A 52 12.18 -10.13 16.14
N GLN A 53 12.82 -11.11 16.78
CA GLN A 53 12.13 -12.12 17.58
C GLN A 53 11.60 -11.57 18.92
N THR A 54 12.21 -10.49 19.42
CA THR A 54 11.85 -9.88 20.71
C THR A 54 11.49 -8.39 20.61
N GLY A 55 11.55 -7.82 19.40
CA GLY A 55 11.35 -6.39 19.15
C GLY A 55 9.88 -5.97 18.97
N GLY A 56 8.94 -6.91 19.05
CA GLY A 56 7.53 -6.64 18.89
C GLY A 56 6.85 -6.06 20.14
N LEU A 57 5.52 -5.96 20.11
CA LEU A 57 4.74 -5.26 21.15
C LEU A 57 3.55 -6.09 21.61
N TRP A 58 3.23 -5.99 22.91
CA TRP A 58 2.08 -6.62 23.56
C TRP A 58 1.75 -8.04 23.05
N TRP A 59 0.83 -8.18 22.08
CA TRP A 59 0.35 -9.46 21.53
C TRP A 59 1.16 -10.03 20.35
N PHE A 60 2.11 -9.28 19.78
CA PHE A 60 2.94 -9.70 18.64
C PHE A 60 4.42 -9.46 18.96
N GLN A 61 5.00 -10.28 19.85
CA GLN A 61 6.39 -10.11 20.29
C GLN A 61 7.41 -10.48 19.20
N ASP A 62 7.14 -11.55 18.46
CA ASP A 62 8.00 -12.05 17.39
C ASP A 62 7.52 -11.50 16.04
N LEU A 63 8.32 -10.62 15.45
CA LEU A 63 8.06 -9.99 14.15
C LEU A 63 8.44 -10.88 12.96
N THR A 64 9.06 -12.05 13.21
CA THR A 64 9.46 -12.99 12.15
C THR A 64 8.33 -13.93 11.75
N VAL A 65 7.28 -14.02 12.57
CA VAL A 65 6.10 -14.85 12.34
C VAL A 65 4.88 -14.00 12.00
N SER A 66 3.87 -14.63 11.40
CA SER A 66 2.58 -13.97 11.14
C SER A 66 1.82 -13.69 12.44
N ASP A 67 1.04 -12.60 12.48
CA ASP A 67 0.20 -12.25 13.63
C ASP A 67 -0.76 -13.40 13.97
N PRO A 68 -0.63 -14.04 15.15
CA PRO A 68 -1.49 -15.16 15.55
C PRO A 68 -2.97 -14.80 15.69
N THR A 69 -3.27 -13.52 15.91
CA THR A 69 -4.61 -13.01 16.22
C THR A 69 -5.25 -12.21 15.09
N TYR A 70 -4.50 -11.95 14.01
CA TYR A 70 -4.93 -11.12 12.87
C TYR A 70 -5.39 -9.70 13.24
N ILE A 71 -5.02 -9.19 14.42
CA ILE A 71 -5.33 -7.83 14.86
C ILE A 71 -4.62 -6.80 13.97
N LEU A 72 -3.36 -7.04 13.60
CA LEU A 72 -2.58 -6.11 12.77
C LEU A 72 -3.23 -5.91 11.37
N PRO A 73 -3.57 -6.96 10.60
CA PRO A 73 -4.34 -6.79 9.36
C PRO A 73 -5.66 -6.04 9.55
N MET A 74 -6.41 -6.33 10.62
CA MET A 74 -7.68 -5.65 10.91
C MET A 74 -7.49 -4.15 11.15
N ILE A 75 -6.47 -3.75 11.91
CA ILE A 75 -6.13 -2.35 12.14
C ILE A 75 -5.77 -1.66 10.83
N VAL A 76 -4.95 -2.29 9.99
CA VAL A 76 -4.56 -1.75 8.67
C VAL A 76 -5.78 -1.55 7.76
N THR A 77 -6.72 -2.50 7.75
CA THR A 77 -7.96 -2.35 6.98
C THR A 77 -8.82 -1.21 7.52
N ALA A 78 -8.97 -1.10 8.85
CA ALA A 78 -9.77 -0.05 9.48
C ALA A 78 -9.18 1.35 9.26
N THR A 79 -7.85 1.50 9.32
CA THR A 79 -7.20 2.78 9.06
C THR A 79 -7.30 3.17 7.59
N MET A 80 -7.15 2.22 6.67
CA MET A 80 -7.34 2.49 5.24
C MET A 80 -8.78 2.92 4.94
N TRP A 81 -9.77 2.25 5.55
CA TRP A 81 -11.17 2.67 5.45
C TRP A 81 -11.36 4.12 5.92
N GLY A 82 -10.81 4.47 7.09
CA GLY A 82 -10.90 5.83 7.62
C GLY A 82 -10.16 6.92 6.83
N VAL A 83 -9.23 6.55 5.94
CA VAL A 83 -8.58 7.49 5.00
C VAL A 83 -9.40 7.70 3.73
N LEU A 84 -10.21 6.71 3.34
CA LEU A 84 -10.98 6.72 2.10
C LEU A 84 -12.38 7.34 2.23
N GLU A 85 -12.98 7.23 3.41
CA GLU A 85 -14.23 7.92 3.77
C GLU A 85 -13.99 9.40 4.06
#